data_AF-A0A2W7N7D8-F1
#
_entry.id   AF-A0A2W7N7D8-F1
#
_cell.length_a   1.000
_cell.length_b   1.000
_cell.length_c   1.000
_cell.angle_alpha   90.00
_cell.angle_beta   90.00
_cell.angle_gamma   90.00
#
_symmetry.space_group_name_H-M   'P 1'
#
loop_
_entity.id
_entity.type
_entity.pdbx_description
1 polymer ?
#
loop_
_entity_poly.entity_id
_entity_poly.type
_entity_poly.pdbx_seq_one_letter_code
_entity_poly.pdbx_strand_id
1 'polypeptide(L)'
;MIHSIHLLSVFPKRFVCHADTGRAAQITARLLAERHPGMTFGYDEGPDCRHDDCHPSIRDSALSFEVQHLVAAEMILEAAANPMGLPKWCAFQYRNGGVEAHPDHDLRAVEMCRRDFDVVGERAIFARQPTPAEVLDRFRDAAGTTA
;
A
#
# COMPACT_ATOMS: atom_id res chain seq x y z
N MET A 1 -15.91 -5.88 3.34
CA MET A 1 -16.37 -4.55 2.90
C MET A 1 -15.70 -4.31 1.57
N ILE A 2 -16.45 -4.08 0.49
CA ILE A 2 -15.86 -3.88 -0.84
C ILE A 2 -15.07 -2.57 -0.85
N HIS A 3 -13.94 -2.56 -1.55
CA HIS A 3 -13.11 -1.39 -1.80
C HIS A 3 -12.96 -1.18 -3.30
N SER A 4 -13.00 0.07 -3.73
CA SER A 4 -12.83 0.46 -5.12
C SER A 4 -11.41 0.91 -5.37
N ILE A 5 -10.82 0.43 -6.47
CA ILE A 5 -9.47 0.79 -6.89
C ILE A 5 -9.58 1.80 -8.03
N HIS A 6 -8.79 2.86 -7.98
CA HIS A 6 -8.81 3.94 -8.95
C HIS A 6 -7.44 4.22 -9.53
N LEU A 7 -7.42 4.61 -10.81
CA LEU A 7 -6.29 5.24 -11.47
C LEU A 7 -6.30 6.75 -11.17
N LEU A 8 -5.28 7.23 -10.46
CA LEU A 8 -5.16 8.60 -9.96
C LEU A 8 -4.29 9.50 -10.84
N SER A 9 -3.49 8.94 -11.75
CA SER A 9 -2.60 9.71 -12.64
C SER A 9 -3.32 10.40 -13.80
N VAL A 10 -4.64 10.29 -13.88
CA VAL A 10 -5.50 10.94 -14.88
C VAL A 10 -6.59 11.75 -14.18
N PHE A 11 -7.00 12.86 -14.78
CA PHE A 11 -8.10 13.69 -14.29
C PHE A 11 -9.29 13.68 -15.28
N PRO A 12 -10.52 13.39 -14.83
CA PRO A 12 -10.87 12.87 -13.49
C PRO A 12 -10.28 11.46 -13.24
N LYS A 13 -10.16 11.06 -11.97
CA LYS A 13 -9.72 9.70 -11.62
C LYS A 13 -10.67 8.66 -12.25
N ARG A 14 -10.15 7.49 -12.59
CA ARG A 14 -10.91 6.43 -13.28
C ARG A 14 -11.06 5.19 -12.42
N PHE A 15 -12.22 4.55 -12.48
CA PHE A 15 -12.47 3.28 -11.79
C PHE A 15 -11.71 2.13 -12.47
N VAL A 16 -11.09 1.25 -11.67
CA VAL A 16 -10.34 0.10 -12.19
C VAL A 16 -11.08 -1.20 -11.91
N CYS A 17 -11.24 -1.56 -10.64
CA CYS A 17 -11.95 -2.76 -10.21
C CYS A 17 -12.29 -2.68 -8.70
N HIS A 18 -12.94 -3.74 -8.20
CA HIS A 18 -13.25 -3.91 -6.79
C HIS A 18 -12.35 -4.97 -6.14
N ALA A 19 -12.14 -4.86 -4.82
CA ALA A 19 -11.56 -5.89 -3.99
C ALA A 19 -12.38 -6.09 -2.70
N ASP A 20 -12.32 -7.30 -2.13
CA ASP A 20 -13.15 -7.69 -0.98
C ASP A 20 -12.67 -7.12 0.37
N THR A 21 -11.40 -6.70 0.43
CA THR A 21 -10.76 -6.14 1.62
C THR A 21 -9.87 -4.95 1.25
N GLY A 22 -9.65 -4.06 2.21
CA GLY A 22 -8.78 -2.89 2.02
C GLY A 22 -7.34 -3.30 1.74
N ARG A 23 -6.85 -4.38 2.38
CA ARG A 23 -5.51 -4.90 2.11
C ARG A 23 -5.39 -5.50 0.71
N ALA A 24 -6.39 -6.25 0.24
CA ALA A 24 -6.40 -6.75 -1.14
C ALA A 24 -6.41 -5.60 -2.16
N ALA A 25 -7.20 -4.56 -1.91
CA ALA A 25 -7.22 -3.34 -2.75
C ALA A 25 -5.85 -2.66 -2.78
N GLN A 26 -5.21 -2.55 -1.62
CA GLN A 26 -3.89 -1.95 -1.49
C GLN A 26 -2.80 -2.75 -2.24
N ILE A 27 -2.76 -4.08 -2.08
CA ILE A 27 -1.80 -4.94 -2.81
C ILE A 27 -2.04 -4.81 -4.32
N THR A 28 -3.31 -4.84 -4.75
CA THR A 28 -3.66 -4.69 -6.17
C THR A 28 -3.22 -3.34 -6.71
N ALA A 29 -3.44 -2.24 -5.98
CA ALA A 29 -2.97 -0.91 -6.37
C ALA A 29 -1.43 -0.87 -6.51
N ARG A 30 -0.69 -1.51 -5.60
CA ARG A 30 0.77 -1.63 -5.68
C ARG A 30 1.20 -2.40 -6.93
N LEU A 31 0.66 -3.59 -7.15
CA LEU A 31 1.01 -4.44 -8.30
C LEU A 31 0.69 -3.76 -9.63
N LEU A 32 -0.41 -3.01 -9.71
CA LEU A 32 -0.75 -2.23 -10.88
C LEU A 32 0.26 -1.09 -11.13
N ALA A 33 0.70 -0.41 -10.07
CA ALA A 33 1.74 0.62 -10.18
C ALA A 33 3.08 0.04 -10.67
N GLU A 34 3.45 -1.18 -10.23
CA GLU A 34 4.64 -1.89 -10.69
C GLU A 34 4.55 -2.26 -12.18
N ARG A 35 3.37 -2.71 -12.64
CA ARG A 35 3.12 -3.11 -14.04
C ARG A 35 2.95 -1.94 -14.99
N HIS A 36 2.54 -0.79 -14.49
CA HIS A 36 2.31 0.41 -15.29
C HIS A 36 3.16 1.58 -14.77
N PRO A 37 4.48 1.58 -15.04
CA PRO A 37 5.38 2.62 -14.58
C PRO A 37 4.89 4.03 -14.97
N GLY A 38 4.91 4.94 -14.00
CA GLY A 38 4.41 6.32 -14.17
C GLY A 38 2.91 6.50 -13.93
N MET A 39 2.16 5.42 -13.71
CA MET A 39 0.78 5.49 -13.24
C MET A 39 0.72 5.40 -11.71
N THR A 40 -0.28 6.06 -11.13
CA THR A 40 -0.53 6.04 -9.69
C THR A 40 -1.91 5.46 -9.46
N PHE A 41 -2.01 4.52 -8.53
CA PHE A 41 -3.25 3.87 -8.17
C PHE A 41 -3.53 4.11 -6.69
N GLY A 42 -4.80 4.17 -6.33
CA GLY A 42 -5.25 4.25 -4.95
C GLY A 42 -6.56 3.51 -4.77
N TYR A 43 -7.11 3.52 -3.56
CA TYR A 43 -8.35 2.84 -3.28
C TYR A 43 -9.19 3.59 -2.24
N ASP A 44 -10.50 3.46 -2.36
CA ASP A 44 -11.49 4.00 -1.42
C ASP A 44 -12.37 2.87 -0.87
N GLU A 45 -12.89 3.06 0.34
CA GLU A 45 -13.87 2.15 0.93
C GLU A 45 -15.24 2.33 0.25
N GLY A 46 -15.89 1.21 -0.06
CA GLY A 46 -17.20 1.19 -0.73
C GLY A 46 -17.12 1.08 -2.27
N PRO A 47 -18.27 0.88 -2.92
CA PRO A 47 -18.36 0.78 -4.38
C PRO A 47 -18.23 2.16 -5.05
N ASP A 48 -17.60 2.21 -6.23
CA ASP A 48 -17.57 3.40 -7.07
C ASP A 48 -18.84 3.46 -7.94
N CYS A 49 -19.54 4.58 -7.86
CA CYS A 49 -20.69 4.90 -8.71
C CYS A 49 -20.57 6.25 -9.41
N ARG A 50 -19.39 6.89 -9.33
CA ARG A 50 -19.18 8.29 -9.73
C ARG A 50 -18.19 8.44 -10.87
N HIS A 51 -17.23 7.54 -11.02
CA HIS A 51 -16.17 7.66 -12.01
C HIS A 51 -16.37 6.69 -13.16
N ASP A 52 -16.04 7.12 -14.38
CA ASP A 52 -16.02 6.20 -15.51
C ASP A 52 -14.86 5.20 -15.37
N ASP A 53 -15.03 4.06 -16.04
CA ASP A 53 -14.01 3.02 -16.15
C ASP A 53 -12.69 3.55 -16.74
N CYS A 54 -11.59 2.94 -16.29
CA CYS A 54 -10.28 3.11 -16.88
C CYS A 54 -10.20 2.44 -18.27
N HIS A 55 -9.05 2.60 -18.93
CA HIS A 55 -8.79 1.90 -20.19
C HIS A 55 -8.87 0.37 -20.00
N PRO A 56 -9.52 -0.39 -20.91
CA PRO A 56 -9.73 -1.83 -20.75
C PRO A 56 -8.46 -2.62 -20.42
N SER A 57 -7.31 -2.25 -20.99
CA SER A 57 -6.04 -2.93 -20.70
C SER A 57 -5.61 -2.85 -19.23
N ILE A 58 -5.93 -1.77 -18.52
CA ILE A 58 -5.61 -1.61 -17.08
C ILE A 58 -6.56 -2.47 -16.26
N ARG A 59 -7.85 -2.44 -16.59
CA ARG A 59 -8.87 -3.29 -15.96
C ARG A 59 -8.55 -4.78 -16.15
N ASP A 60 -8.21 -5.19 -17.37
CA ASP A 60 -7.88 -6.57 -17.70
C ASP A 60 -6.57 -7.02 -17.00
N SER A 61 -5.60 -6.11 -16.85
CA SER A 61 -4.40 -6.34 -16.03
C SER A 61 -4.76 -6.59 -14.56
N ALA A 62 -5.62 -5.74 -13.98
CA ALA A 62 -6.07 -5.87 -12.59
C ALA A 62 -6.86 -7.16 -12.32
N LEU A 63 -7.67 -7.58 -13.29
CA LEU A 63 -8.50 -8.79 -13.21
C LEU A 63 -7.77 -10.04 -13.71
N SER A 64 -6.51 -9.92 -14.13
CA SER A 64 -5.74 -11.06 -14.62
C SER A 64 -5.52 -12.10 -13.52
N PHE A 65 -5.49 -13.38 -13.91
CA PHE A 65 -5.21 -14.49 -13.00
C PHE A 65 -3.92 -14.28 -12.21
N GLU A 66 -2.89 -13.74 -12.85
CA GLU A 66 -1.60 -13.48 -12.23
C GLU A 66 -1.69 -12.46 -11.09
N VAL A 67 -2.36 -11.32 -11.30
CA VAL A 67 -2.55 -10.31 -10.23
C VAL A 67 -3.37 -10.90 -9.09
N GLN A 68 -4.48 -11.59 -9.40
CA GLN A 68 -5.34 -12.20 -8.38
C GLN A 68 -4.59 -13.27 -7.56
N HIS A 69 -3.74 -14.06 -8.21
CA HIS A 69 -2.89 -15.05 -7.56
C HIS A 69 -1.84 -14.41 -6.64
N LEU A 70 -1.16 -13.35 -7.10
CA LEU A 70 -0.16 -12.63 -6.30
C LEU A 70 -0.80 -11.95 -5.08
N VAL A 71 -1.96 -11.33 -5.24
CA VAL A 71 -2.72 -10.74 -4.12
C VAL A 71 -3.05 -11.80 -3.07
N ALA A 72 -3.57 -12.96 -3.50
CA ALA A 72 -3.90 -14.04 -2.58
C ALA A 72 -2.65 -14.60 -1.87
N ALA A 73 -1.55 -14.78 -2.60
CA ALA A 73 -0.28 -15.25 -2.03
C ALA A 73 0.27 -14.31 -0.96
N GLU A 74 0.27 -12.99 -1.21
CA GLU A 74 0.72 -12.00 -0.23
C GLU A 74 -0.17 -11.93 0.99
N MET A 75 -1.50 -12.01 0.81
CA MET A 75 -2.42 -12.08 1.95
C MET A 75 -2.15 -13.30 2.84
N ILE A 76 -1.83 -14.46 2.25
CA ILE A 76 -1.47 -15.67 2.99
C ILE A 76 -0.16 -15.47 3.76
N LEU A 77 0.86 -14.88 3.13
CA LEU A 77 2.15 -14.59 3.77
C LEU A 77 2.01 -13.62 4.94
N GLU A 78 1.11 -12.62 4.82
CA GLU A 78 0.90 -11.61 5.85
C GLU A 78 -0.09 -12.05 6.95
N ALA A 79 -0.84 -13.15 6.75
CA ALA A 79 -1.95 -13.53 7.64
C ALA A 79 -1.56 -13.68 9.11
N ALA A 80 -0.36 -14.19 9.41
CA ALA A 80 0.11 -14.35 10.78
C ALA A 80 0.44 -13.01 11.47
N ALA A 81 0.98 -12.04 10.72
CA ALA A 81 1.36 -10.73 11.24
C ALA A 81 0.24 -9.67 11.12
N ASN A 82 -0.74 -9.92 10.25
CA ASN A 82 -1.84 -9.02 9.94
C ASN A 82 -3.20 -9.77 9.87
N PRO A 83 -3.63 -10.42 10.96
CA PRO A 83 -4.87 -11.21 10.96
C PRO A 83 -6.12 -10.36 10.69
N MET A 84 -6.04 -9.05 10.93
CA MET A 84 -7.13 -8.10 10.73
C MET A 84 -7.18 -7.52 9.30
N GLY A 85 -6.23 -7.88 8.43
CA GLY A 85 -6.17 -7.35 7.06
C GLY A 85 -6.06 -5.83 7.01
N LEU A 86 -5.32 -5.23 7.95
CA LEU A 86 -5.09 -3.79 8.02
C LEU A 86 -4.20 -3.33 6.88
N PRO A 87 -4.31 -2.06 6.45
CA PRO A 87 -3.37 -1.48 5.49
C PRO A 87 -1.93 -1.59 5.97
N LYS A 88 -1.03 -1.86 5.02
CA LYS A 88 0.41 -1.93 5.23
C LYS A 88 1.05 -0.57 4.93
N TRP A 89 1.91 -0.15 5.83
CA TRP A 89 2.68 1.08 5.72
C TRP A 89 4.17 0.74 5.77
N CYS A 90 4.94 1.36 4.89
CA CYS A 90 6.39 1.38 4.96
C CYS A 90 6.80 2.58 5.81
N ALA A 91 7.30 2.29 7.00
CA ALA A 91 7.77 3.28 7.95
C ALA A 91 9.29 3.43 7.86
N PHE A 92 9.76 4.66 7.96
CA PHE A 92 11.15 5.04 7.84
C PHE A 92 11.57 5.85 9.07
N GLN A 93 12.74 5.54 9.61
CA GLN A 93 13.38 6.30 10.69
C GLN A 93 14.58 7.03 10.12
N TYR A 94 14.68 8.34 10.38
CA TYR A 94 15.77 9.19 9.94
C TYR A 94 16.80 9.41 11.06
N ARG A 95 18.04 9.75 10.69
CA ARG A 95 19.16 9.98 11.61
C ARG A 95 18.90 11.11 12.61
N ASN A 96 18.10 12.10 12.22
CA ASN A 96 17.67 13.21 13.08
C ASN A 96 16.58 12.79 14.11
N GLY A 97 16.18 11.52 14.13
CA GLY A 97 15.11 10.99 14.98
C GLY A 97 13.71 11.17 14.42
N GLY A 98 13.55 11.81 13.26
CA GLY A 98 12.30 11.93 12.54
C GLY A 98 11.80 10.57 12.05
N VAL A 99 10.47 10.44 11.91
CA VAL A 99 9.84 9.24 11.37
C VAL A 99 8.78 9.63 10.35
N GLU A 100 8.69 8.84 9.28
CA GLU A 100 7.67 8.97 8.25
C GLU A 100 7.09 7.59 7.93
N ALA A 101 5.84 7.56 7.47
CA ALA A 101 5.21 6.33 7.03
C ALA A 101 4.38 6.59 5.79
N HIS A 102 4.60 5.76 4.76
CA HIS A 102 3.87 5.83 3.50
C HIS A 102 3.10 4.54 3.27
N PRO A 103 1.89 4.59 2.69
CA PRO A 103 1.20 3.38 2.28
C PRO A 103 2.07 2.58 1.31
N ASP A 104 2.11 1.26 1.45
CA ASP A 104 3.00 0.41 0.62
C ASP A 104 2.73 0.50 -0.91
N HIS A 105 1.54 0.96 -1.31
CA HIS A 105 1.15 1.15 -2.70
C HIS A 105 1.62 2.48 -3.28
N ASP A 106 2.04 3.43 -2.45
CA ASP A 106 2.69 4.67 -2.88
C ASP A 106 4.18 4.40 -3.14
N LEU A 107 4.44 3.66 -4.22
CA LEU A 107 5.79 3.23 -4.60
C LEU A 107 6.76 4.39 -4.73
N ARG A 108 6.29 5.54 -5.23
CA ARG A 108 7.14 6.71 -5.41
C ARG A 108 7.63 7.24 -4.07
N ALA A 109 6.73 7.46 -3.11
CA ALA A 109 7.13 7.95 -1.80
C ALA A 109 8.05 6.94 -1.08
N VAL A 110 7.69 5.65 -1.13
CA VAL A 110 8.48 4.57 -0.55
C VAL A 110 9.89 4.50 -1.16
N GLU A 111 10.02 4.57 -2.49
CA GLU A 111 11.32 4.58 -3.17
C GLU A 111 12.14 5.82 -2.88
N MET A 112 11.50 6.99 -2.72
CA MET A 112 12.19 8.22 -2.34
C MET A 112 12.83 8.07 -0.96
N CYS A 113 12.08 7.59 0.04
CA CYS A 113 12.63 7.34 1.38
C CYS A 113 13.74 6.30 1.37
N ARG A 114 13.59 5.19 0.61
CA ARG A 114 14.62 4.14 0.50
C ARG A 114 15.95 4.63 -0.10
N ARG A 115 15.92 5.68 -0.91
CA ARG A 115 17.11 6.28 -1.54
C ARG A 115 17.72 7.41 -0.71
N ASP A 116 17.07 7.82 0.38
CA ASP A 116 17.57 8.87 1.26
C ASP A 116 18.68 8.32 2.18
N PHE A 117 19.83 8.98 2.18
CA PHE A 117 20.99 8.60 2.99
C PHE A 117 20.82 8.89 4.49
N ASP A 118 19.85 9.72 4.85
CA ASP A 118 19.51 9.99 6.25
C ASP A 118 18.57 8.94 6.84
N VAL A 119 17.97 8.06 6.04
CA VAL A 119 17.20 6.92 6.56
C VAL A 119 18.13 5.89 7.19
N VAL A 120 17.88 5.59 8.47
CA VAL A 120 18.65 4.65 9.30
C VAL A 120 17.88 3.38 9.63
N GLY A 121 16.58 3.33 9.33
CA GLY A 121 15.76 2.14 9.53
C GLY A 121 14.50 2.14 8.67
N GLU A 122 14.08 0.95 8.23
CA GLU A 122 12.82 0.70 7.52
C GLU A 122 12.07 -0.44 8.21
N ARG A 123 10.74 -0.30 8.37
CA ARG A 123 9.87 -1.34 8.94
C ARG A 123 8.49 -1.33 8.27
N ALA A 124 7.86 -2.50 8.21
CA ALA A 124 6.45 -2.61 7.86
C ALA A 124 5.57 -2.43 9.11
N ILE A 125 4.52 -1.63 8.98
CA ILE A 125 3.50 -1.42 10.03
C ILE A 125 2.13 -1.73 9.45
N PHE A 126 1.31 -2.48 10.19
CA PHE A 126 -0.08 -2.75 9.85
C PHE A 126 -0.99 -1.88 10.71
N ALA A 127 -1.64 -0.88 10.11
CA ALA A 127 -2.48 0.09 10.81
C ALA A 127 -3.50 0.73 9.85
N ARG A 128 -4.65 1.17 10.35
CA ARG A 128 -5.63 1.93 9.54
C ARG A 128 -5.02 3.26 9.07
N GLN A 129 -4.41 3.99 10.00
CA GLN A 129 -3.65 5.21 9.73
C GLN A 129 -2.66 5.39 10.89
N PRO A 130 -1.36 5.12 10.70
CA PRO A 130 -0.38 5.23 11.76
C PRO A 130 -0.08 6.71 12.05
N THR A 131 -0.08 7.07 13.33
CA THR A 131 0.39 8.37 13.80
C THR A 131 1.92 8.38 13.91
N PRO A 132 2.59 9.54 13.82
CA PRO A 132 4.04 9.62 14.00
C PRO A 132 4.53 9.03 15.34
N ALA A 133 3.73 9.17 16.41
CA ALA A 133 4.05 8.57 17.71
C ALA A 133 4.02 7.04 17.66
N GLU A 134 2.98 6.44 17.07
CA GLU A 134 2.90 4.99 16.87
C GLU A 134 4.05 4.48 16.00
N VAL A 135 4.43 5.21 14.95
CA VAL A 135 5.58 4.85 14.11
C VAL A 135 6.86 4.86 14.93
N LEU A 136 7.10 5.91 15.71
CA LEU A 136 8.30 6.05 16.53
C LEU A 136 8.42 4.94 17.58
N ASP A 137 7.31 4.59 18.24
CA ASP A 137 7.30 3.52 19.25
C ASP A 137 7.65 2.16 18.64
N ARG A 138 7.21 1.88 17.40
CA ARG A 138 7.61 0.65 16.67
C ARG A 138 9.10 0.54 16.40
N PHE A 139 9.81 1.67 16.27
CA PHE A 139 11.27 1.66 16.15
C PHE A 139 11.98 1.52 17.51
N ARG A 140 11.37 1.98 18.60
CA ARG A 140 11.91 1.87 19.97
C ARG A 140 11.79 0.45 20.52
N ASP A 141 10.65 -0.20 20.33
CA ASP A 141 10.38 -1.54 20.87
C ASP A 141 11.43 -2.58 20.46
N ALA A 142 12.01 -2.42 19.27
CA ALA A 142 13.02 -3.33 18.75
C ALA A 142 14.46 -3.02 19.20
N ALA A 143 14.73 -1.80 19.68
CA ALA A 143 16.02 -1.51 20.32
C ALA A 143 16.12 -2.12 21.73
N GLY A 144 14.99 -2.59 22.29
CA GLY A 144 14.91 -3.25 23.60
C GLY A 144 14.97 -4.79 23.56
N THR A 145 15.08 -5.42 22.38
CA THR A 145 15.14 -6.91 22.25
C THR A 145 16.57 -7.45 22.12
N THR A 146 17.51 -6.85 22.85
CA THR A 146 18.82 -7.45 23.15
C THR A 146 19.03 -7.41 24.65
N ALA A 147 18.55 -8.45 25.34
CA ALA A 147 18.91 -8.78 26.71
C ALA A 147 19.24 -10.28 26.77
#